data_AF-A0A9E8N9Q8-F1
#
_entry.id   AF-A0A9E8N9Q8-F1
#
_cell.length_a   1.000
_cell.length_b   1.000
_cell.length_c   1.000
_cell.angle_alpha   90.00
_cell.angle_beta   90.00
_cell.angle_gamma   90.00
#
_symmetry.space_group_name_H-M   'P 1'
#
loop_
_entity.id
_entity.type
_entity.pdbx_description
1 polymer ?
#
loop_
_entity_poly.entity_id
_entity_poly.type
_entity_poly.pdbx_seq_one_letter_code
_entity_poly.pdbx_strand_id
1 'polypeptide(L)'
;MKMENEKHSVISLSDESFKHYLIERYADTQDEAAGKEWQEGSQVIVSPENWIRLFNKAKADLAKKGGSVTGYELVNNVLLSHDGIHAHWPMNWMWVLQFSHD
;
A
#
# COMPACT_ATOMS: atom_id res chain seq x y z
N MET A 1 29.55 -20.99 -5.80
CA MET A 1 29.11 -19.80 -5.02
C MET A 1 27.64 -20.00 -4.69
N LYS A 2 27.31 -20.18 -3.40
CA LYS A 2 25.92 -20.14 -2.95
C LYS A 2 25.51 -18.67 -3.01
N MET A 3 24.55 -18.32 -3.87
CA MET A 3 23.88 -17.02 -3.76
C MET A 3 23.19 -17.04 -2.40
N GLU A 4 23.74 -16.32 -1.43
CA GLU A 4 22.99 -16.00 -0.22
C GLU A 4 21.76 -15.25 -0.72
N ASN A 5 20.57 -15.84 -0.55
CA ASN A 5 19.31 -15.13 -0.76
C ASN A 5 19.41 -13.83 0.04
N GLU A 6 19.57 -12.70 -0.64
CA GLU A 6 19.43 -11.38 -0.04
C GLU A 6 18.09 -11.37 0.67
N LYS A 7 18.11 -11.37 2.00
CA LYS A 7 16.90 -11.47 2.82
C LYS A 7 16.17 -10.14 2.73
N HIS A 8 15.27 -10.01 1.76
CA HIS A 8 14.37 -8.88 1.68
C HIS A 8 13.44 -8.89 2.90
N SER A 9 13.26 -7.73 3.52
CA SER A 9 12.23 -7.58 4.54
C SER A 9 10.88 -7.59 3.85
N VAL A 10 10.00 -8.48 4.28
CA VAL A 10 8.63 -8.62 3.74
C VAL A 10 7.65 -8.42 4.87
N ILE A 11 6.65 -7.56 4.65
CA ILE A 11 5.52 -7.37 5.56
C ILE A 11 4.22 -7.64 4.82
N SER A 12 3.28 -8.30 5.49
CA SER A 12 1.91 -8.49 5.02
C SER A 12 0.96 -7.67 5.88
N LEU A 13 0.08 -6.91 5.25
CA LEU A 13 -0.87 -6.02 5.90
C LEU A 13 -2.29 -6.35 5.42
N SER A 14 -3.26 -6.28 6.33
CA SER A 14 -4.67 -6.23 5.96
C SER A 14 -4.98 -4.94 5.17
N ASP A 15 -6.11 -4.87 4.48
CA ASP A 15 -6.54 -3.65 3.80
C ASP A 15 -6.53 -2.43 4.74
N GLU A 16 -7.08 -2.58 5.94
CA GLU A 16 -7.11 -1.51 6.94
C GLU A 16 -5.70 -1.13 7.42
N SER A 17 -4.85 -2.10 7.75
CA SER A 17 -3.47 -1.80 8.15
C SER A 17 -2.66 -1.15 7.04
N PHE A 18 -2.92 -1.50 5.79
CA PHE A 18 -2.26 -0.89 4.63
C PHE A 18 -2.74 0.54 4.40
N LYS A 19 -4.04 0.81 4.53
CA LYS A 19 -4.59 2.17 4.53
C LYS A 19 -3.89 3.04 5.57
N HIS A 20 -3.78 2.56 6.82
CA HIS A 20 -3.04 3.28 7.88
C HIS A 20 -1.58 3.54 7.49
N TYR A 21 -0.88 2.55 6.95
CA TYR A 21 0.49 2.72 6.44
C TYR A 21 0.58 3.81 5.36
N LEU A 22 -0.36 3.84 4.42
CA LEU A 22 -0.40 4.84 3.35
C LEU A 22 -0.59 6.25 3.90
N ILE A 23 -1.46 6.41 4.90
CA ILE A 23 -1.69 7.69 5.57
C ILE A 23 -0.40 8.16 6.23
N GLU A 24 0.11 7.38 7.18
CA GLU A 24 1.24 7.75 8.03
C GLU A 24 2.49 8.12 7.23
N ARG A 25 2.68 7.48 6.07
CA ARG A 25 3.92 7.60 5.31
C ARG A 25 3.82 8.53 4.10
N TYR A 26 2.62 8.72 3.54
CA TYR A 26 2.46 9.39 2.25
C TYR A 26 1.40 10.49 2.22
N ALA A 27 0.53 10.62 3.24
CA ALA A 27 -0.36 11.75 3.35
C ALA A 27 0.48 13.02 3.64
N ASP A 28 0.46 13.97 2.70
CA ASP A 28 1.11 15.27 2.90
C ASP A 28 0.24 16.12 3.84
N THR A 29 0.85 16.64 4.92
CA THR A 29 0.21 17.60 5.82
C THR A 29 -0.07 18.95 5.15
N GLN A 30 0.49 19.21 3.96
CA GLN A 30 0.28 20.43 3.17
C GLN A 30 -0.79 20.31 2.08
N ASP A 31 -1.26 19.11 1.74
CA ASP A 31 -2.41 18.95 0.84
C ASP A 31 -3.65 19.22 1.69
N GLU A 32 -4.03 20.50 1.85
CA GLU A 32 -5.02 20.98 2.84
C GLU A 32 -6.33 20.18 2.83
N ALA A 33 -6.76 19.65 1.69
CA ALA A 33 -7.95 18.82 1.58
C ALA A 33 -7.78 17.47 2.28
N ALA A 34 -6.66 16.80 2.04
CA ALA A 34 -6.32 15.57 2.74
C ALA A 34 -6.03 15.89 4.22
N GLY A 35 -5.10 16.81 4.48
CA GLY A 35 -4.68 17.29 5.81
C GLY A 35 -5.82 17.62 6.78
N LYS A 36 -6.88 18.30 6.29
CA LYS A 36 -8.06 18.65 7.10
C LYS A 36 -9.00 17.48 7.35
N GLU A 37 -9.21 16.58 6.38
CA GLU A 37 -10.02 15.36 6.58
C GLU A 37 -9.40 14.41 7.63
N TRP A 38 -8.07 14.44 7.81
CA TRP A 38 -7.36 13.59 8.78
C TRP A 38 -7.45 14.07 10.25
N GLN A 39 -7.60 15.37 10.51
CA GLN A 39 -7.57 15.92 11.87
C GLN A 39 -8.91 15.82 12.61
N GLU A 40 -10.02 15.62 11.88
CA GLU A 40 -11.35 15.47 12.47
C GLU A 40 -11.73 13.98 12.63
N GLY A 41 -11.27 13.37 13.73
CA GLY A 41 -12.00 12.31 14.44
C GLY A 41 -12.43 11.05 13.68
N SER A 42 -11.57 10.01 13.70
CA SER A 42 -11.92 8.57 13.71
C SER A 42 -12.70 7.95 12.54
N GLN A 43 -13.15 8.71 11.54
CA GLN A 43 -13.73 8.15 10.30
C GLN A 43 -13.32 9.03 9.12
N VAL A 44 -12.09 8.86 8.66
CA VAL A 44 -11.63 9.58 7.49
C VAL A 44 -12.33 9.00 6.26
N ILE A 45 -13.25 9.77 5.68
CA ILE A 45 -13.88 9.43 4.39
C ILE A 45 -12.90 9.78 3.28
N VAL A 46 -11.83 9.00 3.17
CA VAL A 46 -10.89 9.12 2.07
C VAL A 46 -11.59 8.61 0.82
N SER A 47 -11.71 9.46 -0.19
CA SER A 47 -12.29 9.04 -1.47
C SER A 47 -11.48 7.87 -2.06
N PRO A 48 -12.10 6.92 -2.78
CA PRO A 48 -11.38 5.85 -3.45
C PRO A 48 -10.23 6.33 -4.34
N GLU A 49 -10.40 7.50 -4.98
CA GLU A 49 -9.39 8.13 -5.83
C GLU A 49 -8.16 8.57 -5.02
N ASN A 50 -8.38 9.12 -3.82
CA ASN A 50 -7.30 9.52 -2.92
C ASN A 50 -6.49 8.30 -2.45
N TRP A 51 -7.14 7.17 -2.18
CA TRP A 51 -6.44 5.93 -1.85
C TRP A 51 -5.57 5.42 -3.00
N ILE A 52 -6.10 5.42 -4.23
CA ILE A 52 -5.34 5.03 -5.42
C ILE A 52 -4.12 5.94 -5.61
N ARG A 53 -4.28 7.25 -5.38
CA ARG A 53 -3.18 8.23 -5.44
C ARG A 53 -2.08 7.90 -4.42
N LEU A 54 -2.44 7.63 -3.17
CA LEU A 54 -1.48 7.26 -2.12
C LEU A 54 -0.78 5.93 -2.43
N PHE A 55 -1.53 4.92 -2.89
CA PHE A 55 -0.96 3.63 -3.33
C PHE A 55 0.07 3.82 -4.44
N ASN A 56 -0.24 4.63 -5.46
CA ASN A 56 0.68 4.89 -6.57
C ASN A 56 1.97 5.59 -6.08
N LYS A 57 1.86 6.53 -5.12
CA LYS A 57 3.02 7.18 -4.48
C LYS A 57 3.87 6.15 -3.72
N ALA A 58 3.25 5.28 -2.93
CA ALA A 58 3.93 4.22 -2.19
C ALA A 58 4.64 3.22 -3.11
N LYS A 59 3.94 2.74 -4.14
CA LYS A 59 4.49 1.81 -5.14
C LYS A 59 5.71 2.42 -5.84
N ALA A 60 5.63 3.69 -6.24
CA ALA A 60 6.74 4.38 -6.89
C ALA A 60 7.94 4.59 -5.94
N ASP A 61 7.71 4.93 -4.67
CA ASP A 61 8.77 5.07 -3.66
C ASP A 61 9.48 3.75 -3.39
N LEU A 62 8.73 2.66 -3.24
CA LEU A 62 9.30 1.33 -3.03
C LEU A 62 10.08 0.84 -4.24
N ALA A 63 9.53 1.00 -5.45
CA ALA A 63 10.23 0.62 -6.68
C ALA A 63 11.56 1.36 -6.85
N LYS A 64 11.64 2.66 -6.49
CA LYS A 64 12.88 3.43 -6.52
C LYS A 64 13.96 2.87 -5.59
N LYS A 65 13.55 2.21 -4.51
CA LYS A 65 14.41 1.58 -3.51
C LYS A 65 14.55 0.07 -3.74
N GLY A 66 14.26 -0.42 -4.95
CA GLY A 66 14.35 -1.86 -5.28
C GLY A 66 13.30 -2.75 -4.61
N GLY A 67 12.30 -2.17 -3.94
CA GLY A 67 11.18 -2.87 -3.32
C GLY A 67 9.95 -2.97 -4.22
N SER A 68 8.88 -3.56 -3.69
CA SER A 68 7.61 -3.75 -4.41
C SER A 68 6.41 -3.74 -3.47
N VAL A 69 5.22 -3.54 -4.06
CA VAL A 69 3.91 -3.71 -3.38
C VAL A 69 3.04 -4.57 -4.28
N THR A 70 2.46 -5.61 -3.70
CA THR A 70 1.54 -6.52 -4.41
C THR A 70 0.29 -6.72 -3.57
N GLY A 71 -0.88 -6.60 -4.20
CA GLY A 71 -2.16 -6.95 -3.60
C GLY A 71 -2.49 -8.42 -3.85
N TYR A 72 -3.09 -9.08 -2.85
CA TYR A 72 -3.49 -10.47 -2.94
C TYR A 72 -4.95 -10.64 -2.59
N GLU A 73 -5.66 -11.43 -3.38
CA GLU A 73 -7.08 -11.72 -3.21
C GLU A 73 -7.33 -13.22 -3.22
N LEU A 74 -8.17 -13.72 -2.32
CA LEU A 74 -8.59 -15.12 -2.30
C LEU A 74 -9.96 -15.26 -2.97
N VAL A 75 -10.00 -15.87 -4.16
CA VAL A 75 -11.23 -16.11 -4.93
C VAL A 75 -11.37 -17.60 -5.17
N ASN A 76 -12.47 -18.21 -4.72
CA ASN A 76 -12.73 -19.65 -4.87
C ASN A 76 -11.54 -20.54 -4.41
N ASN A 77 -10.92 -20.19 -3.27
CA ASN A 77 -9.72 -20.83 -2.72
C ASN A 77 -8.46 -20.73 -3.60
N VAL A 78 -8.44 -19.83 -4.58
CA VAL A 78 -7.27 -19.50 -5.39
C VAL A 78 -6.74 -18.13 -4.98
N LEU A 79 -5.45 -18.05 -4.66
CA LEU A 79 -4.78 -16.81 -4.35
C LEU A 79 -4.34 -16.11 -5.65
N LEU A 80 -4.93 -14.95 -5.92
CA LEU A 80 -4.62 -14.11 -7.07
C LEU A 80 -3.73 -12.94 -6.64
N SER A 81 -2.72 -12.62 -7.44
CA SER A 81 -1.83 -11.47 -7.22
C SER A 81 -2.16 -10.34 -8.17
N HIS A 82 -2.10 -9.11 -7.66
CA HIS A 82 -2.44 -7.90 -8.38
C HIS A 82 -1.34 -6.85 -8.20
N ASP A 83 -0.74 -6.41 -9.31
CA ASP A 83 0.34 -5.43 -9.29
C ASP A 83 -0.16 -3.98 -9.26
N GLY A 84 -1.47 -3.73 -9.41
CA GLY A 84 -2.01 -2.38 -9.46
C GLY A 84 -3.52 -2.33 -9.24
N ILE A 85 -4.03 -1.11 -9.03
CA ILE A 85 -5.46 -0.82 -8.88
C ILE A 85 -5.95 -0.14 -10.16
N HIS A 86 -6.92 -0.75 -10.84
CA HIS A 86 -7.36 -0.29 -12.16
C HIS A 86 -8.52 0.71 -12.14
N ALA A 87 -9.43 0.65 -11.16
CA ALA A 87 -10.63 1.49 -11.16
C ALA A 87 -11.11 1.87 -9.75
N HIS A 88 -11.23 0.90 -8.85
CA HIS A 88 -11.74 1.12 -7.49
C HIS A 88 -10.83 0.49 -6.46
N TRP A 89 -10.81 1.08 -5.26
CA TRP A 89 -10.06 0.51 -4.14
C TRP A 89 -10.61 -0.87 -3.79
N PRO A 90 -9.76 -1.91 -3.71
CA PRO A 90 -10.21 -3.26 -3.41
C PRO A 90 -10.39 -3.44 -1.90
N MET A 91 -11.60 -3.82 -1.47
CA MET A 91 -11.92 -3.96 -0.03
C MET A 91 -11.36 -5.23 0.62
N ASN A 92 -11.02 -6.25 -0.17
CA ASN A 92 -10.72 -7.59 0.32
C ASN A 92 -9.28 -8.05 0.03
N TRP A 93 -8.39 -7.11 -0.27
CA TRP A 93 -7.01 -7.45 -0.57
C TRP A 93 -6.15 -7.47 0.70
N MET A 94 -5.20 -8.40 0.71
CA MET A 94 -4.04 -8.36 1.59
C MET A 94 -2.88 -7.75 0.82
N TRP A 95 -2.14 -6.86 1.45
CA TRP A 95 -1.05 -6.13 0.82
C TRP A 95 0.29 -6.65 1.31
N VAL A 96 1.17 -7.01 0.38
CA VAL A 96 2.53 -7.45 0.68
C VAL A 96 3.50 -6.40 0.19
N LEU A 97 4.32 -5.89 1.09
CA LEU A 97 5.40 -4.95 0.78
C LEU A 97 6.73 -5.67 0.94
N GLN A 98 7.53 -5.62 -0.11
CA GLN A 98 8.90 -6.11 -0.09
C GLN A 98 9.83 -4.90 -0.12
N PHE A 99 10.77 -4.86 0.82
CA PHE A 99 11.79 -3.81 0.90
C PHE A 99 13.13 -4.38 0.45
N SER A 100 13.87 -3.62 -0.37
CA SER A 100 15.27 -3.93 -0.61
C SER A 100 16.09 -3.67 0.65
N HIS A 101 17.18 -4.42 0.80
CA HIS A 101 18.20 -4.17 1.80
C HIS A 101 19.26 -3.29 1.12
N ASP A 102 19.14 -1.98 1.25
CA ASP A 102 20.30 -1.09 1.06
C ASP A 102 21.16 -1.09 2.33
#